data_AF-Q7MRQ5-F1
#
_entry.id   AF-Q7MRQ5-F1
#
_cell.length_a   1.000
_cell.length_b   1.000
_cell.length_c   1.000
_cell.angle_alpha   90.00
_cell.angle_beta   90.00
_cell.angle_gamma   90.00
#
_symmetry.space_group_name_H-M   'P 1'
#
loop_
_entity.id
_entity.type
_entity.pdbx_description
1 polymer ?
#
loop_
_entity_poly.entity_id
_entity_poly.type
_entity_poly.pdbx_seq_one_letter_code
_entity_poly.pdbx_strand_id
1 'polypeptide(L)'
;MGRLLNYAFLIKLGFKVKKGRLINPSSVFYTNRDKYYEMLSRADSLRSDDLLSWCEYFLLGLKNEIEKIDSLLDKSYVEKEILFPLLKIAHDQKFITTEERKILEYLVSKDDMMMKSEELSHMGITDSRKKASTMAKLRDKKMIQPIVPNGRIYTIHFVNNYLLRGIMNVLQQKGFVSDFLNTK
;
A
#
# COMPACT_ATOMS: atom_id res chain seq x y z
N MET A 1 18.64 12.83 -19.32
CA MET A 1 19.83 13.24 -18.52
C MET A 1 19.48 13.90 -17.19
N GLY A 2 18.63 14.93 -17.13
CA GLY A 2 18.31 15.64 -15.86
C GLY A 2 17.78 14.76 -14.71
N ARG A 3 16.92 13.77 -14.98
CA ARG A 3 16.37 12.88 -13.93
C ARG A 3 17.43 12.00 -13.26
N LEU A 4 18.41 11.52 -14.03
CA LEU A 4 19.51 10.70 -13.49
C LEU A 4 20.43 11.54 -12.60
N LEU A 5 20.66 12.79 -12.99
CA LEU A 5 21.42 13.76 -12.20
C LEU A 5 20.70 14.11 -10.89
N ASN A 6 19.38 14.31 -10.91
CA ASN A 6 18.59 14.52 -9.68
C ASN A 6 18.68 13.32 -8.74
N TYR A 7 18.60 12.10 -9.29
CA TYR A 7 18.82 10.87 -8.51
C TYR A 7 20.21 10.84 -7.87
N ALA A 8 21.25 11.18 -8.63
CA ALA A 8 22.62 11.23 -8.13
C ALA A 8 22.80 12.30 -7.04
N PHE A 9 22.17 13.47 -7.19
CA PHE A 9 22.18 14.52 -6.16
C PHE A 9 21.46 14.08 -4.88
N LEU A 10 20.29 13.45 -4.97
CA LEU A 10 19.59 12.95 -3.79
C LEU A 10 20.42 11.89 -3.04
N ILE A 11 21.10 11.01 -3.76
CA ILE A 11 22.06 10.06 -3.17
C ILE A 11 23.21 10.81 -2.48
N LYS A 12 23.80 11.81 -3.15
CA LYS A 12 24.90 12.63 -2.61
C LYS A 12 24.48 13.40 -1.35
N LEU A 13 23.23 13.88 -1.30
CA LEU A 13 22.65 14.60 -0.17
C LEU A 13 22.20 13.68 0.98
N GLY A 14 22.41 12.36 0.86
CA GLY A 14 22.14 11.40 1.93
C GLY A 14 20.73 10.81 1.95
N PHE A 15 19.89 11.11 0.96
CA PHE A 15 18.57 10.46 0.85
C PHE A 15 18.73 8.96 0.57
N LYS A 16 17.89 8.14 1.21
CA LYS A 16 17.88 6.68 1.04
C LYS A 16 17.18 6.26 -0.27
N VAL A 17 17.80 6.59 -1.39
CA VAL A 17 17.30 6.28 -2.75
C VAL A 17 17.84 4.96 -3.31
N LYS A 18 18.98 4.46 -2.79
CA LYS A 18 19.72 3.30 -3.35
C LYS A 18 19.32 1.94 -2.73
N LYS A 19 19.07 1.87 -1.42
CA LYS A 19 18.62 0.65 -0.72
C LYS A 19 17.12 0.75 -0.44
N GLY A 20 16.34 -0.19 -0.97
CA GLY A 20 14.88 -0.23 -0.83
C GLY A 20 14.10 0.69 -1.78
N ARG A 21 14.77 1.62 -2.49
CA ARG A 21 14.13 2.65 -3.35
C ARG A 21 12.92 3.31 -2.67
N LEU A 22 13.03 3.59 -1.37
CA LEU A 22 11.91 4.14 -0.59
C LEU A 22 11.36 5.37 -1.31
N ILE A 23 12.25 6.30 -1.66
CA ILE A 23 11.89 7.52 -2.37
C ILE A 23 12.11 7.31 -3.86
N ASN A 24 11.05 7.43 -4.66
CA ASN A 24 11.15 7.50 -6.12
C ASN A 24 11.04 8.97 -6.55
N PRO A 25 12.12 9.75 -6.69
CA PRO A 25 12.02 11.17 -7.08
C PRO A 25 11.37 11.42 -8.44
N SER A 26 11.14 10.37 -9.25
CA SER A 26 10.35 10.54 -10.47
C SER A 26 8.84 10.59 -10.22
N SER A 27 8.32 10.09 -9.10
CA SER A 27 6.88 10.21 -8.75
C SER A 27 6.47 11.66 -8.51
N VAL A 28 7.39 12.51 -8.02
CA VAL A 28 7.23 13.97 -7.98
C VAL A 28 6.81 14.53 -9.33
N PHE A 29 7.38 14.01 -10.42
CA PHE A 29 7.11 14.46 -11.78
C PHE A 29 5.94 13.73 -12.46
N TYR A 30 5.72 12.46 -12.11
CA TYR A 30 4.72 11.62 -12.78
C TYR A 30 3.30 11.76 -12.22
N THR A 31 3.14 12.38 -11.05
CA THR A 31 1.81 12.58 -10.47
C THR A 31 0.94 13.51 -11.33
N ASN A 32 1.52 14.57 -11.92
CA ASN A 32 0.84 15.43 -12.88
C ASN A 32 1.85 15.95 -13.92
N ARG A 33 1.78 15.40 -15.13
CA ARG A 33 2.73 15.73 -16.22
C ARG A 33 2.55 17.15 -16.74
N ASP A 34 1.33 17.64 -16.82
CA ASP A 34 1.04 18.98 -17.35
C ASP A 34 1.60 20.03 -16.40
N LYS A 35 1.35 19.88 -15.10
CA LYS A 35 1.94 20.75 -14.05
C LYS A 35 3.46 20.67 -14.05
N TYR A 36 4.04 19.49 -14.27
CA TYR A 36 5.49 19.36 -14.38
C TYR A 36 6.05 20.18 -15.55
N TYR A 37 5.44 20.07 -16.75
CA TYR A 37 5.89 20.82 -17.92
C TYR A 37 5.63 22.33 -17.79
N GLU A 38 4.52 22.73 -17.18
CA GLU A 38 4.23 24.13 -16.85
C GLU A 38 5.32 24.72 -15.93
N MET A 39 5.61 24.03 -14.81
CA MET A 39 6.63 24.48 -13.86
C MET A 39 8.03 24.48 -14.47
N LEU A 40 8.33 23.52 -15.34
CA LEU A 40 9.61 23.47 -16.05
C LEU A 40 9.72 24.62 -17.07
N SER A 41 8.68 24.85 -17.88
CA SER A 41 8.63 25.96 -18.83
C SER A 41 8.73 27.31 -18.13
N ARG A 42 8.16 27.43 -16.92
CA ARG A 42 8.30 28.63 -16.10
C ARG A 42 9.74 28.84 -15.65
N ALA A 43 10.42 27.78 -15.23
CA ALA A 43 11.81 27.83 -14.79
C ALA A 43 12.80 28.23 -15.91
N ASP A 44 12.45 27.98 -17.18
CA ASP A 44 13.28 28.36 -18.34
C ASP A 44 13.48 29.88 -18.47
N SER A 45 12.66 30.70 -17.79
CA SER A 45 12.85 32.16 -17.75
C SER A 45 14.11 32.59 -16.99
N LEU A 46 14.66 31.71 -16.14
CA LEU A 46 15.80 31.94 -15.24
C LEU A 46 15.62 33.12 -14.26
N ARG A 47 14.41 33.68 -14.14
CA ARG A 47 14.11 34.72 -13.14
C ARG A 47 14.08 34.12 -11.76
N SER A 48 14.57 34.86 -10.76
CA SER A 48 14.68 34.38 -9.38
C SER A 48 13.35 33.82 -8.83
N ASP A 49 12.23 34.51 -9.09
CA ASP A 49 10.90 34.09 -8.61
C ASP A 49 10.41 32.80 -9.31
N ASP A 50 10.73 32.63 -10.59
CA ASP A 50 10.35 31.47 -11.37
C ASP A 50 11.19 30.24 -10.96
N LEU A 51 12.48 30.43 -10.68
CA LEU A 51 13.36 29.40 -10.12
C LEU A 51 12.94 29.01 -8.69
N LEU A 52 12.59 29.97 -7.85
CA LEU A 52 12.08 29.71 -6.49
C LEU A 52 10.80 28.87 -6.56
N SER A 53 9.87 29.23 -7.44
CA SER A 53 8.62 28.49 -7.67
C SER A 53 8.90 27.04 -8.10
N TRP A 54 9.89 26.82 -8.97
CA TRP A 54 10.32 25.49 -9.37
C TRP A 54 10.90 24.67 -8.20
N CYS A 55 11.78 25.29 -7.41
CA CYS A 55 12.36 24.65 -6.22
C CYS A 55 11.29 24.26 -5.21
N GLU A 56 10.33 25.15 -4.93
CA GLU A 56 9.21 24.89 -4.04
C GLU A 56 8.35 23.71 -4.55
N TYR A 57 7.96 23.72 -5.82
CA TYR A 57 7.21 22.63 -6.44
C TYR A 57 7.93 21.28 -6.28
N PHE A 58 9.23 21.24 -6.56
CA PHE A 58 10.03 20.02 -6.45
C PHE A 58 10.15 19.53 -5.00
N LEU A 59 10.44 20.43 -4.06
CA LEU A 59 10.60 20.10 -2.64
C LEU A 59 9.28 19.66 -2.00
N LEU A 60 8.16 20.31 -2.34
CA LEU A 60 6.83 19.88 -1.90
C LEU A 60 6.48 18.50 -2.44
N GLY A 61 6.78 18.24 -3.71
CA GLY A 61 6.60 16.91 -4.28
C GLY A 61 7.42 15.86 -3.54
N LEU A 62 8.69 16.14 -3.26
CA LEU A 62 9.56 15.23 -2.52
C LEU A 62 9.04 14.98 -1.10
N LYS A 63 8.63 16.03 -0.39
CA LYS A 63 8.01 15.94 0.94
C LYS A 63 6.79 15.03 0.92
N ASN A 64 5.87 15.25 -0.02
CA ASN A 64 4.64 14.45 -0.12
C ASN A 64 4.94 12.97 -0.38
N GLU A 65 5.95 12.66 -1.20
CA GLU A 65 6.35 11.28 -1.46
C GLU A 65 6.99 10.63 -0.23
N ILE A 66 7.76 11.38 0.57
CA ILE A 66 8.27 10.91 1.86
C ILE A 66 7.14 10.62 2.83
N GLU A 67 6.19 11.55 3.00
CA GLU A 67 5.05 11.40 3.91
C GLU A 67 4.15 10.21 3.54
N LYS A 68 4.00 9.92 2.23
CA LYS A 68 3.31 8.69 1.78
C LYS A 68 4.02 7.44 2.26
N ILE A 69 5.35 7.38 2.11
CA ILE A 69 6.12 6.21 2.58
C ILE A 69 6.01 6.06 4.08
N ASP A 70 6.13 7.17 4.83
CA ASP A 70 5.98 7.17 6.29
C ASP A 70 4.60 6.63 6.70
N SER A 71 3.54 7.01 5.97
CA SER A 71 2.19 6.50 6.20
C SER A 71 2.09 4.98 5.94
N LEU A 72 2.79 4.43 4.95
CA LEU A 72 2.81 2.98 4.68
C LEU A 72 3.69 2.20 5.67
N LEU A 73 4.61 2.88 6.36
CA LEU A 73 5.40 2.30 7.44
C LEU A 73 4.68 2.37 8.79
N ASP A 74 3.72 3.28 8.94
CA ASP A 74 2.85 3.34 10.12
C ASP A 74 1.81 2.23 10.06
N LYS A 75 1.96 1.26 10.96
CA LYS A 75 1.04 0.14 11.08
C LYS A 75 -0.40 0.55 11.38
N SER A 76 -0.61 1.54 12.27
CA SER A 76 -1.97 1.97 12.63
C SER A 76 -2.66 2.62 11.43
N TYR A 77 -1.91 3.39 10.64
CA TYR A 77 -2.40 3.93 9.38
C TYR A 77 -2.76 2.80 8.40
N VAL A 78 -1.87 1.84 8.17
CA VAL A 78 -2.12 0.72 7.26
C VAL A 78 -3.36 -0.09 7.68
N GLU A 79 -3.54 -0.37 8.97
CA GLU A 79 -4.71 -1.06 9.47
C GLU A 79 -6.01 -0.27 9.21
N LYS A 80 -6.06 0.99 9.65
CA LYS A 80 -7.28 1.83 9.64
C LYS A 80 -7.65 2.34 8.27
N GLU A 81 -6.66 2.78 7.51
CA GLU A 81 -6.86 3.51 6.26
C GLU A 81 -6.74 2.61 5.02
N ILE A 82 -6.13 1.42 5.16
CA ILE A 82 -5.90 0.49 4.04
C ILE A 82 -6.62 -0.84 4.25
N LEU A 83 -6.28 -1.58 5.31
CA LEU A 83 -6.72 -2.97 5.46
C LEU A 83 -8.19 -3.12 5.88
N PHE A 84 -8.67 -2.36 6.87
CA PHE A 84 -10.09 -2.40 7.24
C PHE A 84 -11.02 -1.91 6.12
N PRO A 85 -10.73 -0.80 5.42
CA PRO A 85 -11.50 -0.39 4.25
C PRO A 85 -11.51 -1.44 3.14
N LEU A 86 -10.37 -2.10 2.89
CA LEU A 86 -10.28 -3.22 1.96
C LEU A 86 -11.23 -4.36 2.35
N LEU A 87 -11.20 -4.81 3.61
CA LEU A 87 -12.06 -5.91 4.07
C LEU A 87 -13.54 -5.54 4.01
N LYS A 88 -13.88 -4.27 4.30
CA LYS A 88 -15.22 -3.74 4.11
C LYS A 88 -15.64 -3.80 2.64
N ILE A 89 -14.83 -3.30 1.70
CA ILE A 89 -15.12 -3.34 0.27
C ILE A 89 -15.30 -4.79 -0.21
N ALA A 90 -14.41 -5.70 0.19
CA ALA A 90 -14.48 -7.10 -0.20
C ALA A 90 -15.74 -7.79 0.32
N HIS A 91 -16.23 -7.40 1.50
CA HIS A 91 -17.48 -7.89 2.09
C HIS A 91 -18.72 -7.30 1.41
N ASP A 92 -18.73 -5.98 1.17
CA ASP A 92 -19.81 -5.28 0.48
C ASP A 92 -20.00 -5.82 -0.95
N GLN A 93 -18.88 -6.18 -1.61
CA GLN A 93 -18.87 -6.82 -2.94
C GLN A 93 -19.12 -8.34 -2.90
N LYS A 94 -19.40 -8.91 -1.73
CA LYS A 94 -19.68 -10.35 -1.50
C LYS A 94 -18.54 -11.30 -1.89
N PHE A 95 -17.30 -10.80 -1.99
CA PHE A 95 -16.12 -11.66 -2.19
C PHE A 95 -15.75 -12.44 -0.93
N ILE A 96 -16.05 -11.88 0.24
CA ILE A 96 -15.89 -12.54 1.54
C ILE A 96 -17.22 -12.56 2.28
N THR A 97 -17.45 -13.63 3.03
CA THR A 97 -18.60 -13.75 3.94
C THR A 97 -18.35 -12.97 5.23
N THR A 98 -19.40 -12.77 6.03
CA THR A 98 -19.29 -12.11 7.35
C THR A 98 -18.37 -12.88 8.31
N GLU A 99 -18.35 -14.21 8.24
CA GLU A 99 -17.43 -15.04 9.05
C GLU A 99 -15.97 -14.83 8.60
N GLU A 100 -15.71 -14.90 7.29
CA GLU A 100 -14.36 -14.68 6.72
C GLU A 100 -13.85 -13.27 7.02
N ARG A 101 -14.72 -12.25 6.93
CA ARG A 101 -14.39 -10.87 7.29
C ARG A 101 -13.93 -10.77 8.75
N LYS A 102 -14.66 -11.36 9.70
CA LYS A 102 -14.28 -11.33 11.12
C LYS A 102 -12.91 -11.97 11.36
N ILE A 103 -12.61 -13.08 10.67
CA ILE A 103 -11.32 -13.77 10.75
C ILE A 103 -10.19 -12.90 10.22
N LEU A 104 -10.41 -12.27 9.07
CA LEU A 104 -9.41 -11.37 8.48
C LEU A 104 -9.23 -10.09 9.31
N GLU A 105 -10.30 -9.51 9.86
CA GLU A 105 -10.22 -8.36 10.76
C GLU A 105 -9.48 -8.69 12.06
N TYR A 106 -9.69 -9.90 12.61
CA TYR A 106 -8.93 -10.40 13.76
C TYR A 106 -7.43 -10.50 13.43
N LEU A 107 -7.07 -11.07 12.26
CA LEU A 107 -5.70 -11.12 11.78
C LEU A 107 -5.07 -9.73 11.64
N VAL A 108 -5.78 -8.78 11.01
CA VAL A 108 -5.30 -7.40 10.83
C VAL A 108 -5.04 -6.72 12.17
N SER A 109 -5.86 -7.01 13.19
CA SER A 109 -5.74 -6.40 14.52
C SER A 109 -4.61 -6.98 15.37
N LYS A 110 -3.96 -8.07 14.93
CA LYS A 110 -2.87 -8.71 15.66
C LYS A 110 -1.52 -8.09 15.34
N ASP A 111 -0.66 -8.05 16.35
CA ASP A 111 0.58 -7.30 16.22
C ASP A 111 1.53 -7.82 15.15
N ASP A 112 1.58 -9.14 15.02
CA ASP A 112 2.37 -9.89 14.04
C ASP A 112 1.57 -10.25 12.78
N MET A 113 0.27 -9.94 12.74
CA MET A 113 -0.68 -10.38 11.73
C MET A 113 -0.63 -11.90 11.47
N MET A 114 -0.46 -12.69 12.54
CA MET A 114 -0.40 -14.15 12.46
C MET A 114 -1.47 -14.80 13.31
N MET A 115 -2.02 -15.93 12.85
CA MET A 115 -2.94 -16.73 13.65
C MET A 115 -2.78 -18.24 13.42
N LYS A 116 -3.17 -19.03 14.42
CA LYS A 116 -3.38 -20.47 14.31
C LYS A 116 -4.87 -20.79 14.21
N SER A 117 -5.18 -22.03 13.81
CA SER A 117 -6.57 -22.52 13.75
C SER A 117 -7.27 -22.50 15.11
N GLU A 118 -6.53 -22.66 16.20
CA GLU A 118 -7.08 -22.70 17.55
C GLU A 118 -7.78 -21.39 17.90
N GLU A 119 -7.21 -20.27 17.45
CA GLU A 119 -7.68 -18.90 17.71
C GLU A 119 -9.04 -18.59 17.07
N LEU A 120 -9.53 -19.44 16.16
CA LEU A 120 -10.89 -19.36 15.65
C LEU A 120 -11.96 -19.45 16.75
N SER A 121 -11.61 -19.98 17.93
CA SER A 121 -12.52 -19.97 19.10
C SER A 121 -12.89 -18.56 19.56
N HIS A 122 -12.02 -17.56 19.36
CA HIS A 122 -12.35 -16.16 19.68
C HIS A 122 -13.49 -15.60 18.83
N MET A 123 -13.82 -16.26 17.73
CA MET A 123 -14.90 -15.90 16.81
C MET A 123 -16.07 -16.88 16.86
N GLY A 124 -16.15 -17.70 17.91
CA GLY A 124 -17.26 -18.64 18.15
C GLY A 124 -17.12 -19.98 17.42
N ILE A 125 -16.03 -20.23 16.70
CA ILE A 125 -15.77 -21.52 16.05
C ILE A 125 -14.97 -22.39 17.00
N THR A 126 -15.65 -23.20 17.80
CA THR A 126 -15.00 -24.07 18.80
C THR A 126 -14.79 -25.50 18.29
N ASP A 127 -15.67 -26.00 17.42
CA ASP A 127 -15.59 -27.35 16.87
C ASP A 127 -14.36 -27.55 15.97
N SER A 128 -13.60 -28.62 16.22
CA SER A 128 -12.33 -28.89 15.55
C SER A 128 -12.50 -29.16 14.05
N ARG A 129 -13.58 -29.86 13.65
CA ARG A 129 -13.86 -30.12 12.23
C ARG A 129 -14.22 -28.83 11.50
N LYS A 130 -15.02 -27.95 12.12
CA LYS A 130 -15.32 -26.62 11.58
C LYS A 130 -14.08 -25.76 11.46
N LYS A 131 -13.21 -25.71 12.48
CA LYS A 131 -11.93 -24.99 12.40
C LYS A 131 -11.11 -25.41 11.18
N ALA A 132 -10.92 -26.72 10.98
CA ALA A 132 -10.20 -27.24 9.82
C ALA A 132 -10.86 -26.86 8.50
N SER A 133 -12.19 -27.01 8.40
CA SER A 133 -12.93 -26.65 7.19
C SER A 133 -12.85 -25.15 6.86
N THR A 134 -12.99 -24.28 7.86
CA THR A 134 -12.90 -22.82 7.68
C THR A 134 -11.51 -22.40 7.21
N MET A 135 -10.45 -22.94 7.83
CA MET A 135 -9.07 -22.65 7.39
C MET A 135 -8.78 -23.18 5.98
N ALA A 136 -9.32 -24.35 5.63
CA ALA A 136 -9.20 -24.89 4.28
C ALA A 136 -9.88 -23.96 3.26
N LYS A 137 -11.13 -23.53 3.51
CA LYS A 137 -11.86 -22.60 2.64
C LYS A 137 -11.11 -21.28 2.42
N LEU A 138 -10.59 -20.68 3.50
CA LEU A 138 -9.81 -19.43 3.41
C LEU A 138 -8.55 -19.60 2.56
N ARG A 139 -7.87 -20.74 2.68
CA ARG A 139 -6.69 -21.07 1.86
C ARG A 139 -7.05 -21.35 0.40
N ASP A 140 -8.13 -22.09 0.15
CA ASP A 140 -8.59 -22.42 -1.20
C ASP A 140 -8.98 -21.16 -1.97
N LYS A 141 -9.59 -20.19 -1.27
CA LYS A 141 -9.86 -18.84 -1.77
C LYS A 141 -8.63 -17.93 -1.79
N LYS A 142 -7.46 -18.43 -1.38
CA LYS A 142 -6.18 -17.70 -1.29
C LYS A 142 -6.26 -16.43 -0.44
N MET A 143 -7.10 -16.38 0.58
CA MET A 143 -7.22 -15.22 1.49
C MET A 143 -6.17 -15.26 2.59
N ILE A 144 -5.70 -16.46 2.94
CA ILE A 144 -4.63 -16.68 3.91
C ILE A 144 -3.58 -17.63 3.33
N GLN A 145 -2.37 -17.54 3.86
CA GLN A 145 -1.25 -18.41 3.55
C GLN A 145 -0.48 -18.77 4.82
N PRO A 146 0.17 -19.95 4.89
CA PRO A 146 1.05 -20.26 5.99
C PRO A 146 2.33 -19.40 5.91
N ILE A 147 2.88 -18.99 7.06
CA ILE A 147 4.12 -18.19 7.13
C ILE A 147 5.32 -18.98 6.59
N VAL A 148 5.36 -20.28 6.89
CA VAL A 148 6.37 -21.22 6.41
C VAL A 148 5.69 -22.31 5.59
N PRO A 149 6.38 -22.92 4.60
CA PRO A 149 5.84 -24.05 3.86
C PRO A 149 5.33 -25.14 4.81
N ASN A 150 4.08 -25.61 4.60
CA ASN A 150 3.39 -26.60 5.45
C ASN A 150 3.21 -26.20 6.93
N GLY A 151 3.42 -24.93 7.28
CA GLY A 151 3.18 -24.40 8.62
C GLY A 151 1.69 -24.32 8.99
N ARG A 152 1.41 -24.29 10.29
CA ARG A 152 0.06 -24.11 10.86
C ARG A 152 -0.19 -22.72 11.45
N ILE A 153 0.71 -21.78 11.15
CA ILE A 153 0.59 -20.36 11.48
C ILE A 153 0.36 -19.64 10.17
N TYR A 154 -0.71 -18.85 10.11
CA TYR A 154 -1.24 -18.25 8.89
C TYR A 154 -1.23 -16.73 8.99
N THR A 155 -1.03 -16.08 7.85
CA THR A 155 -1.20 -14.63 7.67
C THR A 155 -2.07 -14.36 6.45
N ILE A 156 -2.44 -13.10 6.25
CA ILE A 156 -3.21 -12.69 5.08
C ILE A 156 -2.37 -12.90 3.82
N HIS A 157 -3.01 -13.43 2.80
CA HIS A 157 -2.45 -13.49 1.47
C HIS A 157 -3.17 -12.43 0.63
N PHE A 158 -2.42 -11.60 -0.10
CA PHE A 158 -2.98 -10.58 -0.99
C PHE A 158 -2.77 -10.91 -2.47
N VAL A 159 -2.00 -11.94 -2.80
CA VAL A 159 -1.62 -12.24 -4.20
C VAL A 159 -2.67 -13.14 -4.85
N ASN A 160 -3.00 -12.85 -6.12
CA ASN A 160 -3.90 -13.67 -6.95
C ASN A 160 -5.26 -13.98 -6.30
N ASN A 161 -5.81 -13.00 -5.58
CA ASN A 161 -7.13 -13.09 -4.96
C ASN A 161 -7.91 -11.78 -5.11
N TYR A 162 -9.16 -11.78 -4.67
CA TYR A 162 -10.04 -10.61 -4.73
C TYR A 162 -9.56 -9.43 -3.87
N LEU A 163 -8.79 -9.69 -2.80
CA LEU A 163 -8.24 -8.66 -1.94
C LEU A 163 -7.23 -7.77 -2.68
N LEU A 164 -6.52 -8.30 -3.69
CA LEU A 164 -5.60 -7.50 -4.52
C LEU A 164 -6.33 -6.37 -5.24
N ARG A 165 -7.53 -6.62 -5.77
CA ARG A 165 -8.28 -5.57 -6.47
C ARG A 165 -8.79 -4.52 -5.49
N GLY A 166 -9.23 -4.97 -4.32
CA GLY A 166 -9.64 -4.07 -3.24
C GLY A 166 -8.49 -3.19 -2.75
N ILE A 167 -7.29 -3.76 -2.55
CA ILE A 167 -6.15 -3.01 -2.01
C ILE A 167 -5.69 -1.96 -3.01
N MET A 168 -5.69 -2.29 -4.32
CA MET A 168 -5.37 -1.32 -5.37
C MET A 168 -6.36 -0.16 -5.40
N ASN A 169 -7.66 -0.43 -5.22
CA ASN A 169 -8.68 0.62 -5.16
C ASN A 169 -8.47 1.53 -3.95
N VAL A 170 -8.23 0.95 -2.76
CA VAL A 170 -7.99 1.75 -1.55
C VAL A 170 -6.71 2.58 -1.68
N LEU A 171 -5.62 1.99 -2.18
CA LEU A 171 -4.36 2.69 -2.41
C LEU A 171 -4.52 3.84 -3.43
N GLN A 172 -5.33 3.65 -4.47
CA GLN A 172 -5.67 4.70 -5.42
C GLN A 172 -6.47 5.83 -4.76
N GLN A 173 -7.52 5.51 -4.00
CA GLN A 173 -8.32 6.52 -3.29
C GLN A 173 -7.49 7.33 -2.28
N LYS A 174 -6.46 6.71 -1.69
CA LYS A 174 -5.52 7.36 -0.76
C LYS A 174 -4.35 8.06 -1.46
N GLY A 175 -4.31 8.07 -2.80
CA GLY A 175 -3.30 8.80 -3.58
C GLY A 175 -1.91 8.14 -3.61
N PHE A 176 -1.81 6.85 -3.28
CA PHE A 176 -0.58 6.07 -3.38
C PHE A 176 -0.33 5.55 -4.80
N VAL A 177 -1.38 5.46 -5.63
CA VAL A 177 -1.27 5.07 -7.05
C VAL A 177 -1.55 6.29 -7.90
N SER A 178 -0.59 6.64 -8.77
CA SER A 178 -0.75 7.78 -9.69
C SER A 178 -1.82 7.49 -10.75
N ASP A 179 -2.60 8.51 -11.11
CA ASP A 179 -3.75 8.41 -12.01
C ASP A 179 -3.40 7.96 -13.45
N PHE A 180 -2.13 8.05 -13.86
CA PHE A 180 -1.71 7.64 -15.22
C PHE A 180 -1.86 6.14 -15.50
N LEU A 181 -2.03 5.30 -14.47
CA LEU A 181 -2.35 3.88 -14.64
C LEU A 181 -3.84 3.63 -14.93
N ASN A 182 -4.68 4.65 -14.80
CA ASN A 182 -6.14 4.55 -14.92
C ASN A 182 -6.70 5.13 -16.22
N THR A 183 -5.89 5.76 -17.06
CA THR A 183 -6.30 6.16 -18.41
C THR A 183 -6.22 4.97 -19.36
N LYS A 184 -7.38 4.35 -19.60
CA LYS A 184 -7.64 3.54 -20.81
C LYS A 184 -8.08 4.44 -21.95
#